data_AF-A0A350RHM7-F1
#
_entry.id   AF-A0A350RHM7-F1
#
_cell.length_a   1.000
_cell.length_b   1.000
_cell.length_c   1.000
_cell.angle_alpha   90.00
_cell.angle_beta   90.00
_cell.angle_gamma   90.00
#
_symmetry.space_group_name_H-M   'P 1'
#
loop_
_entity.id
_entity.type
_entity.pdbx_description
1 polymer ?
#
loop_
_entity_poly.entity_id
_entity_poly.type
_entity_poly.pdbx_seq_one_letter_code
_entity_poly.pdbx_strand_id
1 'polypeptide(L)'
;MLGIASRYFAGRITLATAAAVALGLVTGMDGDGHIVMFGTIVLGTAAAAFALLAGLAVSIGDGDSIDRERAHGHPAVPAWWPIMGAIGLGVLMVGLVVDGFIAILGIATLLVSAVEWTFSSWSEHLSTDQEANAVERKRILAPFEIPLYGALSIALPVVLVSRIFLTSSKNGASWFAMIASSLVLAFAFVLYAKPNLRKAVVASVLVLGGLALIVGGIAATARGERDFHHHGEED
;
A
#
# COMPACT_ATOMS: atom_id res chain seq x y z
N MET A 1 -21.81 28.09 -21.99
CA MET A 1 -20.75 28.77 -21.19
C MET A 1 -19.78 27.70 -20.73
N LEU A 2 -18.46 27.89 -20.85
CA LEU A 2 -17.48 26.96 -20.27
C LEU A 2 -17.63 26.93 -18.74
N GLY A 3 -17.67 25.74 -18.15
CA GLY A 3 -17.75 25.55 -16.70
C GLY A 3 -16.43 25.80 -15.98
N ILE A 4 -16.37 25.50 -14.68
CA ILE A 4 -15.22 25.82 -13.82
C ILE A 4 -14.02 24.91 -14.14
N ALA A 5 -14.20 23.60 -14.28
CA ALA A 5 -13.12 22.66 -14.56
C ALA A 5 -12.50 22.88 -15.94
N SER A 6 -13.33 23.09 -16.96
CA SER A 6 -12.90 23.38 -18.33
C SER A 6 -12.07 24.67 -18.42
N ARG A 7 -12.47 25.74 -17.71
CA ARG A 7 -11.66 26.96 -17.59
C ARG A 7 -10.36 26.74 -16.83
N TYR A 8 -10.40 25.97 -15.74
CA TYR A 8 -9.23 25.65 -14.94
C TYR A 8 -8.19 24.89 -15.77
N PHE A 9 -8.58 23.82 -16.45
CA PHE A 9 -7.68 23.05 -17.30
C PHE A 9 -7.22 23.85 -18.51
N ALA A 10 -8.08 24.64 -19.15
CA ALA A 10 -7.67 25.54 -20.23
C ALA A 10 -6.55 26.50 -19.78
N GLY A 11 -6.68 27.10 -18.59
CA GLY A 11 -5.63 27.95 -18.02
C GLY A 11 -4.32 27.19 -17.77
N ARG A 12 -4.39 25.93 -17.32
CA ARG A 12 -3.20 25.09 -17.09
C ARG A 12 -2.52 24.64 -18.38
N ILE A 13 -3.28 24.38 -19.44
CA ILE A 13 -2.74 24.14 -20.79
C ILE A 13 -1.96 25.36 -21.23
N THR A 14 -2.59 26.54 -21.22
CA THR A 14 -1.93 27.79 -21.65
C THR A 14 -0.66 28.05 -20.85
N LEU A 15 -0.70 27.88 -19.53
CA LEU A 15 0.47 28.06 -18.67
C LEU A 15 1.59 27.06 -18.98
N ALA A 16 1.27 25.77 -19.09
CA ALA A 16 2.26 24.72 -19.37
C ALA A 16 2.89 24.89 -20.75
N THR A 17 2.08 25.21 -21.77
CA THR A 17 2.57 25.49 -23.13
C THR A 17 3.43 26.76 -23.17
N ALA A 18 3.00 27.84 -22.51
CA ALA A 18 3.79 29.07 -22.43
C ALA A 18 5.12 28.84 -21.70
N ALA A 19 5.12 28.07 -20.61
CA ALA A 19 6.32 27.68 -19.90
C ALA A 19 7.26 26.82 -20.77
N ALA A 20 6.72 25.89 -21.56
CA ALA A 20 7.51 25.07 -22.47
C ALA A 20 8.18 25.92 -23.56
N VAL A 21 7.44 26.87 -24.16
CA VAL A 21 7.97 27.80 -25.16
C VAL A 21 9.02 28.73 -24.54
N ALA A 22 8.74 29.31 -23.36
CA ALA A 22 9.68 30.18 -22.67
C ALA A 22 10.96 29.44 -22.31
N LEU A 23 10.86 28.21 -21.80
CA LEU A 23 12.02 27.37 -21.54
C LEU A 23 12.81 27.12 -22.83
N GLY A 24 12.13 26.72 -23.92
CA GLY A 24 12.75 26.52 -25.22
C GLY A 24 13.48 27.75 -25.76
N LEU A 25 12.97 28.95 -25.51
CA LEU A 25 13.62 30.19 -25.92
C LEU A 25 14.81 30.57 -25.02
N VAL A 26 14.73 30.30 -23.71
CA VAL A 26 15.76 30.69 -22.74
C VAL A 26 16.93 29.72 -22.74
N THR A 27 16.67 28.41 -22.77
CA THR A 27 17.70 27.36 -22.69
C THR A 27 18.04 26.75 -24.05
N GLY A 28 17.26 27.06 -25.11
CA GLY A 28 17.51 26.63 -26.49
C GLY A 28 18.82 27.15 -27.10
N MET A 29 19.51 28.02 -26.37
CA MET A 29 20.82 28.56 -26.71
C MET A 29 21.99 27.74 -26.12
N ASP A 30 21.73 26.78 -25.22
CA ASP A 30 22.77 25.94 -24.64
C ASP A 30 23.10 24.79 -25.61
N GLY A 31 24.37 24.70 -26.03
CA GLY A 31 24.86 23.83 -27.11
C GLY A 31 24.64 22.33 -26.93
N ASP A 32 24.25 21.88 -25.73
CA ASP A 32 24.01 20.47 -25.42
C ASP A 32 22.54 20.03 -25.57
N GLY A 33 21.57 20.97 -25.62
CA GLY A 33 20.15 20.71 -25.91
C GLY A 33 19.35 19.84 -24.92
N HIS A 34 20.00 19.11 -24.01
CA HIS A 34 19.35 18.15 -23.11
C HIS A 34 18.35 18.80 -22.14
N ILE A 35 18.68 19.96 -21.56
CA ILE A 35 17.81 20.65 -20.58
C ILE A 35 16.50 21.10 -21.25
N VAL A 36 16.60 21.66 -22.46
CA VAL A 36 15.46 22.06 -23.27
C VAL A 36 14.63 20.84 -23.61
N MET A 37 15.27 19.75 -24.06
CA MET A 37 14.58 18.52 -24.45
C MET A 37 13.79 17.92 -23.27
N PHE A 38 14.42 17.68 -22.13
CA PHE A 38 13.73 17.10 -20.97
C PHE A 38 12.65 18.04 -20.43
N GLY A 39 12.93 19.33 -20.30
CA GLY A 39 11.97 20.29 -19.77
C GLY A 39 10.76 20.52 -20.70
N THR A 40 10.98 20.58 -22.02
CA THR A 40 9.88 20.69 -23.00
C THR A 40 9.08 19.39 -23.10
N ILE A 41 9.70 18.21 -22.97
CA ILE A 41 8.99 16.92 -22.87
C ILE A 41 8.10 16.91 -21.63
N VAL A 42 8.62 17.24 -20.44
CA VAL A 42 7.84 17.23 -19.20
C VAL A 42 6.66 18.22 -19.28
N LEU A 43 6.93 19.46 -19.67
CA LEU A 43 5.90 20.50 -19.78
C LEU A 43 4.90 20.19 -20.90
N GLY A 44 5.36 19.64 -22.02
CA GLY A 44 4.51 19.21 -23.13
C GLY A 44 3.60 18.04 -22.73
N THR A 45 4.12 17.07 -21.99
CA THR A 45 3.33 15.93 -21.47
C THR A 45 2.30 16.41 -20.46
N ALA A 46 2.67 17.36 -19.58
CA ALA A 46 1.72 17.99 -18.65
C ALA A 46 0.62 18.77 -19.41
N ALA A 47 0.97 19.54 -20.43
CA ALA A 47 0.01 20.27 -21.26
C ALA A 47 -0.94 19.31 -21.99
N ALA A 48 -0.43 18.20 -22.52
CA ALA A 48 -1.24 17.15 -23.15
C ALA A 48 -2.20 16.49 -22.14
N ALA A 49 -1.72 16.19 -20.93
CA ALA A 49 -2.57 15.66 -19.85
C ALA A 49 -3.69 16.65 -19.49
N PHE A 50 -3.38 17.95 -19.33
CA PHE A 50 -4.41 18.96 -19.08
C PHE A 50 -5.36 19.13 -20.26
N ALA A 51 -4.90 18.98 -21.50
CA ALA A 51 -5.75 19.01 -22.70
C ALA A 51 -6.71 17.83 -22.74
N LEU A 52 -6.25 16.62 -22.37
CA LEU A 52 -7.11 15.45 -22.23
C LEU A 52 -8.17 15.68 -21.13
N LEU A 53 -7.77 16.21 -19.96
CA LEU A 53 -8.71 16.53 -18.88
C LEU A 53 -9.70 17.63 -19.26
N ALA A 54 -9.27 18.66 -20.00
CA ALA A 54 -10.15 19.69 -20.53
C ALA A 54 -11.14 19.12 -21.55
N GLY A 55 -10.67 18.27 -22.47
CA GLY A 55 -11.52 17.58 -23.43
C GLY A 55 -12.56 16.70 -22.75
N LEU A 56 -12.16 15.99 -21.69
CA LEU A 56 -13.06 15.18 -20.85
C LEU A 56 -14.11 16.05 -20.13
N ALA A 57 -13.69 17.19 -19.55
CA ALA A 57 -14.61 18.11 -18.89
C ALA A 57 -15.64 18.70 -19.87
N VAL A 58 -15.22 18.98 -21.11
CA VAL A 58 -16.11 19.47 -22.17
C VAL A 58 -17.05 18.37 -22.68
N SER A 59 -16.57 17.13 -22.79
CA SER A 59 -17.36 16.01 -23.33
C SER A 59 -18.40 15.47 -22.34
N ILE A 60 -18.04 15.38 -21.06
CA ILE A 60 -18.92 14.87 -19.99
C ILE A 60 -19.87 15.96 -19.46
N GLY A 61 -19.49 17.23 -19.61
CA GLY A 61 -20.25 18.36 -19.10
C GLY A 61 -19.78 18.76 -17.71
N ASP A 62 -19.42 20.02 -17.57
CA ASP A 62 -18.88 20.66 -16.36
C ASP A 62 -20.02 21.25 -15.49
N GLY A 63 -21.18 20.59 -15.49
CA GLY A 63 -22.34 20.96 -14.68
C GLY A 63 -22.16 20.54 -13.22
N ASP A 64 -23.07 20.99 -12.34
CA ASP A 64 -23.14 20.41 -11.00
C ASP A 64 -23.35 18.90 -11.17
N SER A 65 -22.37 18.11 -10.73
CA SER A 65 -22.41 16.68 -10.98
C SER A 65 -23.57 16.10 -10.19
N ILE A 66 -24.38 15.24 -10.82
CA ILE A 66 -25.31 14.34 -10.10
C ILE A 66 -24.60 13.62 -8.94
N ASP A 67 -23.27 13.42 -9.06
CA ASP A 67 -22.42 12.85 -8.02
C ASP A 67 -22.18 13.77 -6.83
N ARG A 68 -22.31 15.10 -6.94
CA ARG A 68 -22.21 16.02 -5.79
C ARG A 68 -23.41 15.83 -4.85
N GLU A 69 -24.61 15.77 -5.41
CA GLU A 69 -25.84 15.44 -4.66
C GLU A 69 -25.79 14.01 -4.12
N ARG A 70 -25.26 13.05 -4.90
CA ARG A 70 -25.05 11.66 -4.47
C ARG A 70 -24.01 11.54 -3.35
N ALA A 71 -22.93 12.32 -3.40
CA ALA A 71 -21.87 12.37 -2.39
C ALA A 71 -22.38 12.96 -1.07
N HIS A 72 -23.34 13.90 -1.12
CA HIS A 72 -24.04 14.35 0.08
C HIS A 72 -24.95 13.27 0.69
N GLY A 73 -25.35 12.25 -0.10
CA GLY A 73 -26.17 11.14 0.36
C GLY A 73 -25.41 9.95 0.96
N HIS A 74 -24.10 9.81 0.70
CA HIS A 74 -23.31 8.68 1.20
C HIS A 74 -22.37 9.14 2.32
N PRO A 75 -22.46 8.57 3.53
CA PRO A 75 -21.57 8.94 4.63
C PRO A 75 -20.13 8.57 4.31
N ALA A 76 -19.19 9.50 4.57
CA ALA A 76 -17.77 9.24 4.35
C ALA A 76 -17.26 8.13 5.28
N VAL A 77 -16.59 7.13 4.70
CA VAL A 77 -16.00 6.01 5.44
C VAL A 77 -14.47 6.13 5.42
N PRO A 78 -13.76 5.77 6.52
CA PRO A 78 -12.31 5.83 6.52
C PRO A 78 -11.67 4.92 5.46
N ALA A 79 -10.90 5.51 4.54
CA ALA A 79 -10.18 4.79 3.48
C ALA A 79 -8.73 4.50 3.88
N TRP A 80 -8.46 3.27 4.33
CA TRP A 80 -7.11 2.85 4.77
C TRP A 80 -6.24 2.31 3.63
N TRP A 81 -6.84 1.83 2.55
CA TRP A 81 -6.13 1.23 1.42
C TRP A 81 -5.17 2.19 0.71
N PRO A 82 -5.48 3.49 0.49
CA PRO A 82 -4.49 4.43 -0.07
C PRO A 82 -3.16 4.48 0.70
N ILE A 83 -3.21 4.33 2.03
CA ILE A 83 -2.01 4.28 2.87
C ILE A 83 -1.23 3.00 2.60
N MET A 84 -1.91 1.85 2.50
CA MET A 84 -1.28 0.59 2.12
C MET A 84 -0.66 0.63 0.72
N GLY A 85 -1.31 1.32 -0.22
CA GLY A 85 -0.77 1.59 -1.56
C GLY A 85 0.51 2.42 -1.49
N ALA A 86 0.55 3.47 -0.68
CA ALA A 86 1.76 4.26 -0.46
C ALA A 86 2.90 3.45 0.16
N ILE A 87 2.59 2.58 1.13
CA ILE A 87 3.57 1.65 1.72
C ILE A 87 4.09 0.68 0.65
N GLY A 88 3.20 0.09 -0.15
CA GLY A 88 3.56 -0.80 -1.26
C GLY A 88 4.46 -0.13 -2.29
N LEU A 89 4.19 1.14 -2.61
CA LEU A 89 5.06 1.94 -3.48
C LEU A 89 6.44 2.15 -2.86
N GLY A 90 6.52 2.45 -1.56
CA GLY A 90 7.79 2.58 -0.84
C GLY A 90 8.60 1.28 -0.87
N VAL A 91 7.95 0.15 -0.59
CA VAL A 91 8.58 -1.19 -0.65
C VAL A 91 9.05 -1.51 -2.06
N LEU A 92 8.25 -1.20 -3.08
CA LEU A 92 8.63 -1.39 -4.48
C LEU A 92 9.89 -0.60 -4.82
N MET A 93 9.95 0.69 -4.46
CA MET A 93 11.11 1.53 -4.74
C MET A 93 12.39 1.01 -4.08
N VAL A 94 12.30 0.49 -2.85
CA VAL A 94 13.43 -0.19 -2.20
C VAL A 94 13.80 -1.47 -2.93
N GLY A 95 12.81 -2.29 -3.29
CA GLY A 95 13.03 -3.56 -3.98
C GLY A 95 13.67 -3.42 -5.36
N LEU A 96 13.30 -2.40 -6.13
CA LEU A 96 13.90 -2.13 -7.44
C LEU A 96 15.42 -1.87 -7.38
N VAL A 97 15.93 -1.48 -6.22
CA VAL A 97 17.36 -1.24 -5.98
C VAL A 97 18.03 -2.42 -5.29
N VAL A 98 17.35 -3.05 -4.32
CA VAL A 98 17.96 -4.04 -3.43
C VAL A 98 17.86 -5.46 -3.97
N ASP A 99 16.65 -5.92 -4.30
CA ASP A 99 16.39 -7.31 -4.64
C ASP A 99 15.01 -7.51 -5.31
N GLY A 100 14.98 -8.38 -6.32
CA GLY A 100 13.78 -8.64 -7.12
C GLY A 100 12.61 -9.22 -6.33
N PHE A 101 12.87 -10.03 -5.29
CA PHE A 101 11.80 -10.56 -4.43
C PHE A 101 11.12 -9.45 -3.63
N ILE A 102 11.88 -8.48 -3.11
CA ILE A 102 11.33 -7.30 -2.42
C ILE A 102 10.49 -6.46 -3.39
N ALA A 103 10.93 -6.30 -4.64
CA ALA A 103 10.16 -5.60 -5.66
C ALA A 103 8.81 -6.29 -5.92
N ILE A 104 8.80 -7.63 -6.03
CA ILE A 104 7.57 -8.43 -6.20
C ILE A 104 6.62 -8.21 -5.02
N LEU A 105 7.12 -8.17 -3.78
CA LEU A 105 6.29 -7.88 -2.60
C LEU A 105 5.67 -6.47 -2.65
N GLY A 106 6.43 -5.48 -3.12
CA GLY A 106 5.93 -4.12 -3.35
C GLY A 106 4.80 -4.08 -4.38
N ILE A 107 4.98 -4.74 -5.52
CA ILE A 107 3.95 -4.88 -6.57
C ILE A 107 2.71 -5.60 -6.02
N ALA A 108 2.89 -6.73 -5.33
CA ALA A 108 1.78 -7.49 -4.76
C ALA A 108 0.98 -6.63 -3.78
N THR A 109 1.65 -5.86 -2.92
CA THR A 109 1.00 -4.95 -1.96
C THR A 109 0.22 -3.84 -2.67
N LEU A 110 0.78 -3.27 -3.74
CA LEU A 110 0.08 -2.28 -4.58
C LEU A 110 -1.16 -2.87 -5.24
N LEU A 111 -1.07 -4.07 -5.81
CA LEU A 111 -2.19 -4.74 -6.46
C LEU A 111 -3.31 -5.06 -5.47
N VAL A 112 -2.98 -5.66 -4.31
CA VAL A 112 -3.96 -5.92 -3.24
C VAL A 112 -4.61 -4.60 -2.81
N SER A 113 -3.82 -3.58 -2.53
CA SER A 113 -4.34 -2.27 -2.15
C SER A 113 -5.26 -1.66 -3.22
N ALA A 114 -4.94 -1.79 -4.50
CA ALA A 114 -5.73 -1.24 -5.59
C ALA A 114 -7.07 -1.97 -5.72
N VAL A 115 -7.06 -3.31 -5.68
CA VAL A 115 -8.28 -4.14 -5.72
C VAL A 115 -9.17 -3.82 -4.53
N GLU A 116 -8.59 -3.82 -3.34
CA GLU A 116 -9.30 -3.58 -2.10
C GLU A 116 -9.89 -2.17 -2.01
N TRP A 117 -9.13 -1.17 -2.45
CA TRP A 117 -9.61 0.20 -2.53
C TRP A 117 -10.74 0.34 -3.55
N THR A 118 -10.63 -0.34 -4.69
CA THR A 118 -11.66 -0.32 -5.73
C THR A 118 -12.98 -0.90 -5.22
N PHE A 119 -12.95 -2.07 -4.59
CA PHE A 119 -14.15 -2.71 -4.08
C PHE A 119 -14.74 -2.05 -2.84
N SER A 120 -13.90 -1.48 -1.96
CA SER A 120 -14.40 -0.64 -0.87
C SER A 120 -15.12 0.59 -1.41
N SER A 121 -14.48 1.35 -2.31
CA SER A 121 -15.10 2.51 -2.96
C SER A 121 -16.37 2.14 -3.73
N TRP A 122 -16.37 1.04 -4.48
CA TRP A 122 -17.57 0.53 -5.16
C TRP A 122 -18.70 0.22 -4.17
N SER A 123 -18.39 -0.50 -3.09
CA SER A 123 -19.40 -0.90 -2.11
C SER A 123 -20.01 0.29 -1.39
N GLU A 124 -19.22 1.31 -1.07
CA GLU A 124 -19.67 2.53 -0.39
C GLU A 124 -20.76 3.27 -1.17
N HIS A 125 -20.81 3.10 -2.50
CA HIS A 125 -21.75 3.77 -3.41
C HIS A 125 -22.94 2.90 -3.84
N LEU A 126 -23.09 1.68 -3.27
CA LEU A 126 -24.24 0.82 -3.59
C LEU A 126 -25.55 1.37 -3.01
N SER A 127 -25.51 1.90 -1.79
CA SER A 127 -26.67 2.47 -1.10
C SER A 127 -26.25 3.36 0.07
N THR A 128 -27.20 4.06 0.69
CA THR A 128 -26.96 4.84 1.92
C THR A 128 -26.76 3.96 3.17
N ASP A 129 -27.13 2.68 3.11
CA ASP A 129 -26.96 1.73 4.22
C ASP A 129 -25.58 1.03 4.14
N GLN A 130 -24.66 1.49 4.98
CA GLN A 130 -23.28 0.99 4.99
C GLN A 130 -23.15 -0.44 5.50
N GLU A 131 -24.07 -0.92 6.34
CA GLU A 131 -24.03 -2.30 6.82
C GLU A 131 -24.41 -3.27 5.69
N ALA A 132 -25.46 -2.94 4.93
CA ALA A 132 -25.87 -3.70 3.75
C ALA A 132 -24.76 -3.72 2.68
N ASN A 133 -24.13 -2.58 2.41
CA ASN A 133 -23.03 -2.45 1.46
C ASN A 133 -21.82 -3.33 1.83
N ALA A 134 -21.46 -3.36 3.12
CA ALA A 134 -20.34 -4.16 3.61
C ALA A 134 -20.59 -5.66 3.44
N VAL A 135 -21.86 -6.11 3.59
CA VAL A 135 -22.24 -7.52 3.33
C VAL A 135 -22.05 -7.87 1.86
N GLU A 136 -22.44 -7.01 0.93
CA GLU A 136 -22.31 -7.28 -0.50
C GLU A 136 -20.85 -7.30 -0.95
N ARG A 137 -20.04 -6.34 -0.49
CA ARG A 137 -18.59 -6.37 -0.68
C ARG A 137 -18.00 -7.70 -0.21
N LYS A 138 -18.37 -8.12 1.00
CA LYS A 138 -17.87 -9.35 1.60
C LYS A 138 -18.30 -10.59 0.81
N ARG A 139 -19.49 -10.63 0.23
CA ARG A 139 -19.92 -11.76 -0.62
C ARG A 139 -19.02 -11.96 -1.83
N ILE A 140 -18.56 -10.87 -2.45
CA ILE A 140 -17.70 -10.92 -3.62
C ILE A 140 -16.25 -11.20 -3.23
N LEU A 141 -15.74 -10.51 -2.21
CA LEU A 141 -14.32 -10.54 -1.87
C LEU A 141 -13.93 -11.64 -0.88
N ALA A 142 -14.80 -12.05 0.05
CA ALA A 142 -14.45 -13.03 1.07
C ALA A 142 -13.89 -14.36 0.53
N PRO A 143 -14.37 -14.92 -0.60
CA PRO A 143 -13.78 -16.13 -1.18
C PRO A 143 -12.30 -16.01 -1.52
N PHE A 144 -11.80 -14.80 -1.75
CA PHE A 144 -10.41 -14.50 -2.10
C PHE A 144 -9.64 -13.92 -0.91
N GLU A 145 -10.23 -12.98 -0.19
CA GLU A 145 -9.64 -12.33 0.98
C GLU A 145 -9.36 -13.32 2.11
N ILE A 146 -10.30 -14.23 2.41
CA ILE A 146 -10.14 -15.14 3.55
C ILE A 146 -8.96 -16.08 3.33
N PRO A 147 -8.81 -16.77 2.17
CA PRO A 147 -7.62 -17.56 1.90
C PRO A 147 -6.33 -16.72 1.86
N LEU A 148 -6.36 -15.56 1.20
CA LEU A 148 -5.18 -14.71 1.04
C LEU A 148 -4.66 -14.19 2.38
N TYR A 149 -5.52 -13.53 3.16
CA TYR A 149 -5.13 -13.00 4.47
C TYR A 149 -4.91 -14.10 5.50
N GLY A 150 -5.62 -15.23 5.39
CA GLY A 150 -5.35 -16.42 6.17
C GLY A 150 -3.93 -16.93 5.94
N ALA A 151 -3.53 -17.11 4.68
CA ALA A 151 -2.18 -17.54 4.31
C ALA A 151 -1.12 -16.52 4.77
N LEU A 152 -1.34 -15.22 4.53
CA LEU A 152 -0.42 -14.16 4.96
C LEU A 152 -0.26 -14.10 6.48
N SER A 153 -1.34 -14.30 7.24
CA SER A 153 -1.31 -14.29 8.70
C SER A 153 -0.45 -15.41 9.29
N ILE A 154 -0.22 -16.50 8.54
CA ILE A 154 0.65 -17.61 8.91
C ILE A 154 2.06 -17.41 8.34
N ALA A 155 2.15 -17.15 7.03
CA ALA A 155 3.42 -17.06 6.32
C ALA A 155 4.32 -15.96 6.87
N LEU A 156 3.77 -14.78 7.17
CA LEU A 156 4.55 -13.64 7.63
C LEU A 156 5.22 -13.91 9.00
N PRO A 157 4.51 -14.33 10.06
CA PRO A 157 5.16 -14.73 11.31
C PRO A 157 6.19 -15.84 11.14
N VAL A 158 5.90 -16.87 10.32
CA VAL A 158 6.82 -18.00 10.10
C VAL A 158 8.14 -17.52 9.51
N VAL A 159 8.11 -16.68 8.49
CA VAL A 159 9.33 -16.13 7.87
C VAL A 159 10.10 -15.25 8.86
N LEU A 160 9.42 -14.38 9.61
CA LEU A 160 10.06 -13.50 10.59
C LEU A 160 10.72 -14.29 11.73
N VAL A 161 10.02 -15.28 12.27
CA VAL A 161 10.55 -16.15 13.33
C VAL A 161 11.72 -16.99 12.80
N SER A 162 11.64 -17.49 11.56
CA SER A 162 12.76 -18.18 10.91
C SER A 162 14.02 -17.29 10.86
N ARG A 163 13.87 -16.03 10.44
CA ARG A 163 14.99 -15.06 10.44
C ARG A 163 15.56 -14.83 11.84
N ILE A 164 14.71 -14.72 12.86
CA ILE A 164 15.16 -14.56 14.26
C ILE A 164 15.95 -15.78 14.73
N PHE A 165 15.49 -17.00 14.43
CA PHE A 165 16.22 -18.21 14.83
C PHE A 165 17.54 -18.40 14.09
N LEU A 166 17.61 -18.01 12.82
CA LEU A 166 18.82 -18.13 12.00
C LEU A 166 19.95 -17.22 12.51
N THR A 167 19.64 -16.04 13.02
CA THR A 167 20.66 -15.13 13.58
C THR A 167 20.98 -15.43 15.05
N SER A 168 20.05 -16.05 15.79
CA SER A 168 20.18 -16.22 17.24
C SER A 168 21.15 -17.34 17.62
N SER A 169 21.92 -17.13 18.70
CA SER A 169 22.83 -18.14 19.26
C SER A 169 22.08 -19.38 19.76
N LYS A 170 22.78 -20.52 19.94
CA LYS A 170 22.18 -21.79 20.40
C LYS A 170 21.29 -21.60 21.64
N ASN A 171 21.80 -20.90 22.65
CA ASN A 171 21.04 -20.65 23.87
C ASN A 171 19.97 -19.56 23.69
N GLY A 172 20.25 -18.51 22.90
CA GLY A 172 19.30 -17.45 22.62
C GLY A 172 18.06 -17.93 21.87
N ALA A 173 18.23 -18.86 20.92
CA ALA A 173 17.14 -19.44 20.16
C ALA A 173 16.20 -20.25 21.07
N SER A 174 16.74 -21.07 21.97
CA SER A 174 15.94 -21.83 22.94
C SER A 174 15.14 -20.92 23.86
N TRP A 175 15.75 -19.85 24.40
CA TRP A 175 15.06 -18.87 25.23
C TRP A 175 13.95 -18.14 24.49
N PHE A 176 14.23 -17.68 23.26
CA PHE A 176 13.21 -17.03 22.43
C PHE A 176 12.03 -17.98 22.16
N ALA A 177 12.30 -19.24 21.79
CA ALA A 177 11.26 -20.23 21.53
C ALA A 177 10.38 -20.47 22.76
N MET A 178 10.98 -20.62 23.94
CA MET A 178 10.23 -20.81 25.19
C MET A 178 9.34 -19.61 25.51
N ILE A 179 9.88 -18.39 25.44
CA ILE A 179 9.13 -17.16 25.75
C ILE A 179 8.02 -16.94 24.73
N ALA A 180 8.33 -16.99 23.43
CA ALA A 180 7.36 -16.76 22.38
C ALA A 180 6.21 -17.79 22.43
N SER A 181 6.53 -19.08 22.60
CA SER A 181 5.51 -20.13 22.71
C SER A 181 4.65 -19.95 23.96
N SER A 182 5.26 -19.60 25.10
CA SER A 182 4.52 -19.33 26.33
C SER A 182 3.56 -18.15 26.17
N LEU A 183 4.00 -17.05 25.54
CA LEU A 183 3.17 -15.88 25.27
C LEU A 183 2.00 -16.22 24.33
N VAL A 184 2.25 -16.96 23.26
CA VAL A 184 1.20 -17.40 22.32
C VAL A 184 0.19 -18.29 23.04
N LEU A 185 0.65 -19.26 23.84
CA LEU A 185 -0.22 -20.17 24.58
C LEU A 185 -1.05 -19.41 25.64
N ALA A 186 -0.43 -18.49 26.37
CA ALA A 186 -1.11 -17.66 27.36
C ALA A 186 -2.17 -16.77 26.68
N PHE A 187 -1.85 -16.18 25.54
CA PHE A 187 -2.80 -15.38 24.77
C PHE A 187 -3.98 -16.23 24.27
N ALA A 188 -3.71 -17.41 23.70
CA ALA A 188 -4.74 -18.34 23.28
C ALA A 188 -5.64 -18.79 24.44
N PHE A 189 -5.06 -19.08 25.60
CA PHE A 189 -5.81 -19.41 26.81
C PHE A 189 -6.72 -18.26 27.27
N VAL A 190 -6.24 -17.02 27.22
CA VAL A 190 -7.05 -15.83 27.57
C VAL A 190 -8.24 -15.68 26.62
N LEU A 191 -8.04 -15.87 25.31
CA LEU A 191 -9.13 -15.84 24.34
C LEU A 191 -10.15 -16.96 24.60
N TYR A 192 -9.68 -18.15 24.95
CA TYR A 192 -10.54 -19.28 25.30
C TYR A 192 -11.33 -19.04 26.60
N ALA A 193 -10.66 -18.57 27.66
CA ALA A 193 -11.27 -18.36 28.98
C ALA A 193 -12.18 -17.12 29.03
N LYS A 194 -11.95 -16.12 28.18
CA LYS A 194 -12.74 -14.88 28.09
C LYS A 194 -13.18 -14.62 26.65
N PRO A 195 -14.22 -15.33 26.15
CA PRO A 195 -14.67 -15.17 24.77
C PRO A 195 -15.28 -13.79 24.46
N ASN A 196 -15.71 -13.04 25.49
CA ASN A 196 -16.31 -11.71 25.35
C ASN A 196 -15.28 -10.56 25.41
N LEU A 197 -14.01 -10.83 25.12
CA LEU A 197 -13.00 -9.78 25.05
C LEU A 197 -13.34 -8.78 23.94
N ARG A 198 -13.12 -7.49 24.23
CA ARG A 198 -13.34 -6.42 23.25
C ARG A 198 -12.43 -6.66 22.05
N LYS A 199 -13.01 -6.66 20.84
CA LYS A 199 -12.27 -6.82 19.57
C LYS A 199 -11.09 -5.87 19.45
N ALA A 200 -11.26 -4.64 19.95
CA ALA A 200 -10.20 -3.64 20.00
C ALA A 200 -8.98 -4.10 20.81
N VAL A 201 -9.17 -4.73 21.97
CA VAL A 201 -8.07 -5.23 22.82
C VAL A 201 -7.31 -6.36 22.12
N VAL A 202 -8.04 -7.31 21.53
CA VAL A 202 -7.45 -8.41 20.76
C VAL A 202 -6.63 -7.85 19.59
N ALA A 203 -7.20 -6.90 18.85
CA ALA A 203 -6.52 -6.24 17.75
C ALA A 203 -5.25 -5.49 18.23
N SER A 204 -5.31 -4.76 19.35
CA SER A 204 -4.14 -4.06 19.90
C SER A 204 -3.00 -5.02 20.23
N VAL A 205 -3.29 -6.16 20.89
CA VAL A 205 -2.25 -7.15 21.23
C VAL A 205 -1.65 -7.75 19.96
N LEU A 206 -2.47 -8.11 18.98
CA LEU A 206 -2.01 -8.66 17.71
C LEU A 206 -1.16 -7.66 16.92
N VAL A 207 -1.56 -6.40 16.86
CA VAL A 207 -0.81 -5.33 16.18
C VAL A 207 0.53 -5.10 16.87
N LEU A 208 0.56 -4.99 18.20
CA LEU A 208 1.81 -4.79 18.95
C LEU A 208 2.74 -6.00 18.84
N GLY A 209 2.20 -7.22 18.97
CA GLY A 209 2.97 -8.46 18.81
C GLY A 209 3.51 -8.63 17.40
N GLY A 210 2.67 -8.36 16.39
CA GLY A 210 3.07 -8.38 14.98
C GLY A 210 4.17 -7.35 14.68
N LEU A 211 4.03 -6.13 15.19
CA LEU A 211 5.05 -5.08 15.04
C LEU A 211 6.38 -5.50 15.70
N ALA A 212 6.34 -6.07 16.90
CA ALA A 212 7.52 -6.58 17.58
C ALA A 212 8.22 -7.68 16.77
N LEU A 213 7.45 -8.60 16.18
CA LEU A 213 7.99 -9.63 15.28
C LEU A 213 8.60 -9.06 14.01
N ILE A 214 7.97 -8.06 13.38
CA ILE A 214 8.49 -7.39 12.19
C ILE A 214 9.82 -6.71 12.50
N VAL A 215 9.87 -5.90 13.56
CA VAL A 215 11.11 -5.23 13.98
C VAL A 215 12.20 -6.25 14.31
N GLY A 216 11.86 -7.31 15.03
CA GLY A 216 12.78 -8.40 15.37
C GLY A 216 13.33 -9.12 14.13
N GLY A 217 12.46 -9.48 13.19
CA GLY A 217 12.85 -10.17 11.96
C GLY A 217 13.69 -9.31 11.01
N ILE A 218 13.39 -8.01 10.89
CA ILE A 218 14.22 -7.07 10.13
C ILE A 218 15.60 -6.93 10.79
N ALA A 219 15.65 -6.72 12.11
CA ALA A 219 16.90 -6.59 12.84
C ALA A 219 17.74 -7.89 12.84
N ALA A 220 17.09 -9.04 12.71
CA ALA A 220 17.75 -10.33 12.54
C ALA A 220 18.32 -10.49 11.13
N THR A 221 17.57 -10.08 10.11
CA THR A 221 18.02 -10.10 8.71
C THR A 221 19.25 -9.21 8.52
N ALA A 222 19.28 -8.04 9.15
CA ALA A 222 20.43 -7.13 9.08
C ALA A 222 21.71 -7.69 9.74
N ARG A 223 21.61 -8.67 10.64
CA ARG A 223 22.75 -9.24 11.38
C ARG A 223 23.38 -10.46 10.73
N GLY A 224 22.74 -11.07 9.73
CA GLY A 224 23.23 -12.29 9.08
C GLY A 224 22.99 -13.57 9.88
N GLU A 225 23.21 -14.70 9.22
CA GLU A 225 23.05 -16.05 9.77
C GLU A 225 24.25 -16.45 10.63
N ARG A 226 24.05 -17.29 11.66
CA ARG A 226 25.17 -17.82 12.45
C ARG A 226 25.83 -19.02 11.78
N ASP A 227 27.13 -19.18 11.99
CA ASP A 227 27.85 -20.37 11.56
C ASP A 227 27.42 -21.61 12.35
N PHE A 228 27.07 -22.67 11.62
CA PHE A 228 26.79 -23.98 12.18
C PHE A 228 28.07 -24.82 12.07
N HIS A 229 28.84 -24.94 13.15
CA HIS A 229 29.95 -25.90 13.18
C HIS A 229 29.39 -27.32 13.18
N HIS A 230 29.53 -28.03 12.05
CA HIS A 230 29.33 -29.47 11.99
C HIS A 230 30.44 -30.12 12.84
N HIS A 231 30.07 -30.68 13.99
CA HIS A 231 30.88 -31.73 14.59
C HIS A 231 30.69 -32.96 13.70
N GLY A 232 31.64 -33.19 12.79
CA GLY A 232 31.76 -34.48 12.13
C GLY A 232 32.01 -35.52 13.22
N GLU A 233 31.21 -36.58 13.23
CA GLU A 233 31.56 -37.81 13.91
C GLU A 233 32.87 -38.30 13.26
N GLU A 234 33.97 -38.23 14.01
CA GLU A 234 35.15 -39.05 13.71
C GLU A 234 34.77 -40.49 14.12
N ASP A 235 34.58 -41.32 13.10
CA ASP A 235 34.55 -42.80 13.03
C ASP A 235 33.97 -43.63 14.20
#